data_AF-A0AAI8MPL5-F1
#
_entry.id   AF-A0AAI8MPL5-F1
#
_cell.length_a   1.000
_cell.length_b   1.000
_cell.length_c   1.000
_cell.angle_alpha   90.00
_cell.angle_beta   90.00
_cell.angle_gamma   90.00
#
_symmetry.space_group_name_H-M   'P 1'
#
loop_
_entity.id
_entity.type
_entity.pdbx_description
1 polymer ?
#
loop_
_entity_poly.entity_id
_entity_poly.type
_entity_poly.pdbx_seq_one_letter_code
_entity_poly.pdbx_strand_id
1 'polypeptide(L)'
;MFFKSKRSAFSLFEVSVGVVILGIIGLVCSSMLLDISKHIAYTQAKNDSTALTALLKIENLLESAIIESLQDSNGKALSAPSSHISFYTIQQDLLFGGGDKNVQSLMQGNTLLPKLSIEILHSHQNTLNLAQLTNNPSNHNSTGWSNGMSAYLVSKPQGDFTPFAITATTGNTLTLDKPITHTPLAILPITHHTLSVYDNALWLDSVPIAYDVESFEITPLSFSQGILLEIQLCVKTPNKPFCQTRGIWLDSIVEFL
;
A
#
# COMPACT_ATOMS: atom_id res chain seq x y z
N MET A 1 38.01 67.88 54.05
CA MET A 1 38.79 66.65 53.78
C MET A 1 37.79 65.51 53.57
N PHE A 2 37.80 64.92 52.39
CA PHE A 2 36.74 64.08 51.82
C PHE A 2 36.44 62.81 52.63
N PHE A 3 35.14 62.52 52.80
CA PHE A 3 34.63 61.26 53.32
C PHE A 3 35.01 60.09 52.40
N LYS A 4 35.54 59.02 52.99
CA LYS A 4 35.93 57.75 52.37
C LYS A 4 34.82 57.16 51.50
N SER A 5 35.08 57.02 50.20
CA SER A 5 34.36 56.12 49.29
C SER A 5 34.75 54.68 49.60
N LYS A 6 34.00 54.02 50.49
CA LYS A 6 34.05 52.56 50.72
C LYS A 6 32.78 51.84 50.23
N ARG A 7 31.79 52.56 49.71
CA ARG A 7 30.48 52.01 49.28
C ARG A 7 30.44 51.54 47.82
N SER A 8 31.27 52.07 46.92
CA SER A 8 31.18 51.70 45.49
C SER A 8 31.72 50.30 45.17
N ALA A 9 32.75 49.83 45.88
CA ALA A 9 33.32 48.50 45.67
C ALA A 9 32.37 47.37 46.10
N PHE A 10 31.57 47.60 47.15
CA PHE A 10 30.56 46.62 47.61
C PHE A 10 29.38 46.52 46.64
N SER A 11 28.99 47.65 46.04
CA SER A 11 27.93 47.71 45.02
C SER A 11 28.33 47.04 43.70
N LEU A 12 29.58 47.21 43.25
CA LEU A 12 30.10 46.51 42.06
C LEU A 12 30.18 45.00 42.25
N PHE A 13 30.53 44.55 43.46
CA PHE A 13 30.55 43.12 43.79
C PHE A 13 29.15 42.52 43.72
N GLU A 14 28.15 43.18 44.31
CA GLU A 14 26.75 42.73 44.30
C GLU A 14 26.18 42.63 42.86
N VAL A 15 26.49 43.60 42.01
CA VAL A 15 26.11 43.57 40.57
C VAL A 15 26.80 42.42 39.85
N SER A 16 28.09 42.19 40.09
CA SER A 16 28.83 41.10 39.43
C SER A 16 28.32 39.71 39.83
N VAL A 17 27.97 39.51 41.10
CA VAL A 17 27.36 38.27 41.60
C VAL A 17 25.96 38.09 41.00
N GLY A 18 25.17 39.15 40.88
CA GLY A 18 23.85 39.13 40.23
C GLY A 18 23.93 38.69 38.76
N VAL A 19 24.92 39.20 38.01
CA VAL A 19 25.15 38.81 36.60
C VAL A 19 25.55 37.34 36.48
N VAL A 20 26.41 36.84 37.37
CA VAL A 20 26.82 35.42 37.36
C VAL A 20 25.65 34.50 37.67
N ILE A 21 24.83 34.82 38.67
CA ILE A 21 23.65 34.02 39.03
C ILE A 21 22.64 34.02 37.88
N LEU A 22 22.34 35.17 37.29
CA LEU A 22 21.44 35.27 36.14
C LEU A 22 21.99 34.52 34.91
N GLY A 23 23.31 34.55 34.69
CA GLY A 23 23.96 33.81 33.61
C GLY A 23 23.84 32.29 33.76
N ILE A 24 24.05 31.77 34.98
CA ILE A 24 23.90 30.34 35.28
C ILE A 24 22.44 29.91 35.10
N ILE A 25 21.48 30.70 35.61
CA ILE A 25 20.04 30.43 35.45
C ILE A 25 19.67 30.43 33.95
N GLY A 26 20.18 31.39 33.17
CA GLY A 26 19.95 31.47 31.73
C GLY A 26 20.48 30.25 30.96
N LEU A 27 21.66 29.75 31.32
CA LEU A 27 22.23 28.53 30.73
C LEU A 27 21.38 27.29 31.05
N VAL A 28 20.98 27.13 32.32
CA VAL A 28 20.16 25.99 32.75
C VAL A 28 18.76 26.01 32.10
N CYS A 29 18.13 27.18 32.02
CA CYS A 29 16.85 27.33 31.33
C CYS A 29 16.96 27.02 29.83
N SER A 30 18.05 27.44 29.18
CA SER A 30 18.28 27.17 27.77
C SER A 30 18.48 25.67 27.51
N SER A 31 19.25 24.98 28.37
CA SER A 31 19.44 23.52 28.24
C SER A 31 18.14 22.75 28.49
N MET A 32 17.34 23.17 29.46
CA MET A 32 16.06 22.52 29.77
C MET A 32 15.03 22.72 28.66
N LEU A 33 14.96 23.93 28.08
CA LEU A 33 14.10 24.20 26.91
C LEU A 33 14.52 23.35 25.70
N LEU A 34 15.81 23.17 25.48
CA LEU A 34 16.32 22.32 24.41
C LEU A 34 15.89 20.86 24.61
N ASP A 35 16.01 20.33 25.83
CA ASP A 35 15.60 18.94 26.11
C ASP A 35 14.08 18.73 26.00
N ILE A 36 13.28 19.69 26.47
CA ILE A 36 11.82 19.66 26.27
C ILE A 36 11.49 19.70 24.78
N SER A 37 12.16 20.55 24.00
CA SER A 37 11.92 20.65 22.55
C SER A 37 12.25 19.36 21.81
N LYS A 38 13.36 18.69 22.19
CA LYS A 38 13.73 17.38 21.66
C LYS A 38 12.70 16.33 22.01
N HIS A 39 12.20 16.34 23.24
CA HIS A 39 11.21 15.37 23.69
C HIS A 39 9.86 15.59 23.00
N ILE A 40 9.42 16.83 22.82
CA ILE A 40 8.19 17.17 22.07
C ILE A 40 8.31 16.73 20.62
N ALA A 41 9.40 17.10 19.94
CA ALA A 41 9.66 16.69 18.55
C ALA A 41 9.69 15.16 18.41
N TYR A 42 10.31 14.46 19.36
CA TYR A 42 10.33 13.00 19.39
C TYR A 42 8.94 12.39 19.62
N THR A 43 8.15 12.93 20.56
CA THR A 43 6.78 12.45 20.79
C THR A 43 5.84 12.75 19.62
N GLN A 44 6.01 13.88 18.94
CA GLN A 44 5.24 14.24 17.76
C GLN A 44 5.58 13.31 16.59
N ALA A 45 6.86 13.01 16.37
CA ALA A 45 7.31 12.04 15.38
C ALA A 45 6.85 10.60 15.68
N LYS A 46 6.84 10.19 16.96
CA LYS A 46 6.29 8.89 17.39
C LYS A 46 4.77 8.79 17.18
N ASN A 47 4.07 9.92 17.26
CA ASN A 47 2.63 10.02 17.02
C ASN A 47 2.29 10.29 15.55
N ASP A 48 3.28 10.38 14.66
CA ASP A 48 3.05 10.52 13.23
C ASP A 48 2.54 9.18 12.67
N SER A 49 1.23 9.11 12.46
CA SER A 49 0.54 7.92 11.97
C SER A 49 0.76 7.69 10.47
N THR A 50 1.56 8.53 9.79
CA THR A 50 1.78 8.45 8.35
C THR A 50 2.43 7.13 7.93
N ALA A 51 3.52 6.72 8.59
CA ALA A 51 4.18 5.45 8.29
C ALA A 51 3.27 4.24 8.56
N LEU A 52 2.53 4.26 9.68
CA LEU A 52 1.58 3.20 10.02
C LEU A 52 0.44 3.11 9.02
N THR A 53 -0.11 4.25 8.63
CA THR A 53 -1.22 4.34 7.67
C THR A 53 -0.77 3.88 6.29
N ALA A 54 0.45 4.22 5.87
CA ALA A 54 1.04 3.72 4.62
C ALA A 54 1.21 2.19 4.66
N LEU A 55 1.75 1.64 5.75
CA LEU A 55 1.88 0.20 5.92
C LEU A 55 0.52 -0.52 5.91
N LEU A 56 -0.50 0.02 6.60
CA LEU A 56 -1.86 -0.52 6.59
C LEU A 56 -2.50 -0.50 5.21
N LYS A 57 -2.26 0.56 4.42
CA LYS A 57 -2.74 0.63 3.02
C LYS A 57 -2.06 -0.44 2.16
N ILE A 58 -0.75 -0.64 2.31
CA ILE A 58 -0.02 -1.66 1.58
C ILE A 58 -0.51 -3.06 1.98
N GLU A 59 -0.66 -3.32 3.28
CA GLU A 59 -1.17 -4.60 3.80
C GLU A 59 -2.55 -4.92 3.23
N ASN A 60 -3.50 -3.99 3.30
CA ASN A 60 -4.84 -4.17 2.74
C ASN A 60 -4.80 -4.45 1.23
N LEU A 61 -3.92 -3.78 0.49
CA LEU A 61 -3.75 -4.02 -0.94
C LEU A 61 -3.17 -5.40 -1.25
N LEU A 62 -2.16 -5.82 -0.49
CA LEU A 62 -1.48 -7.10 -0.66
C LEU A 62 -2.36 -8.29 -0.25
N GLU A 63 -3.37 -8.09 0.60
CA GLU A 63 -4.37 -9.12 0.93
C GLU A 63 -5.11 -9.64 -0.31
N SER A 64 -5.26 -8.80 -1.33
CA SER A 64 -5.89 -9.16 -2.60
C SER A 64 -4.88 -9.48 -3.71
N ALA A 65 -3.58 -9.59 -3.39
CA ALA A 65 -2.54 -9.81 -4.37
C ALA A 65 -2.47 -11.27 -4.83
N ILE A 66 -2.17 -11.46 -6.11
CA ILE A 66 -1.88 -12.76 -6.70
C ILE A 66 -0.41 -13.06 -6.43
N ILE A 67 -0.12 -14.06 -5.60
CA ILE A 67 1.24 -14.39 -5.14
C ILE A 67 2.19 -14.60 -6.31
N GLU A 68 1.76 -15.36 -7.30
CA GLU A 68 2.54 -15.73 -8.48
C GLU A 68 2.86 -14.53 -9.38
N SER A 69 2.22 -13.38 -9.14
CA SER A 69 2.44 -12.14 -9.88
C SER A 69 3.49 -11.22 -9.25
N LEU A 70 3.99 -11.52 -8.05
CA LEU A 70 4.96 -10.69 -7.33
C LEU A 70 6.31 -10.66 -8.05
N GLN A 71 6.73 -9.48 -8.47
CA GLN A 71 7.95 -9.26 -9.24
C GLN A 71 8.83 -8.18 -8.63
N ASP A 72 10.15 -8.37 -8.71
CA ASP A 72 11.17 -7.40 -8.34
C ASP A 72 11.32 -6.29 -9.41
N SER A 73 12.24 -5.35 -9.20
CA SER A 73 12.55 -4.27 -10.16
C SER A 73 13.04 -4.74 -11.53
N ASN A 74 13.47 -6.01 -11.65
CA ASN A 74 13.93 -6.59 -12.90
C ASN A 74 12.85 -7.46 -13.57
N GLY A 75 11.63 -7.47 -13.05
CA GLY A 75 10.54 -8.32 -13.54
C GLY A 75 10.71 -9.81 -13.23
N LYS A 76 11.59 -10.17 -12.29
CA LYS A 76 11.79 -11.54 -11.81
C LYS A 76 10.90 -11.81 -10.60
N ALA A 77 10.53 -13.06 -10.38
CA ALA A 77 9.78 -13.45 -9.18
C ALA A 77 10.48 -12.97 -7.91
N LEU A 78 9.71 -12.42 -6.96
CA LEU A 78 10.25 -11.87 -5.72
C LEU A 78 10.85 -12.99 -4.85
N SER A 79 12.18 -13.10 -4.83
CA SER A 79 12.89 -14.14 -4.06
C SER A 79 13.85 -13.57 -3.00
N ALA A 80 14.06 -12.26 -2.98
CA ALA A 80 14.99 -11.56 -2.09
C ALA A 80 14.39 -10.22 -1.65
N PRO A 81 14.92 -9.60 -0.58
CA PRO A 81 14.46 -8.29 -0.16
C PRO A 81 14.57 -7.26 -1.28
N SER A 82 13.52 -6.46 -1.45
CA SER A 82 13.46 -5.43 -2.49
C SER A 82 12.77 -4.17 -1.99
N SER A 83 13.26 -3.02 -2.43
CA SER A 83 12.62 -1.70 -2.23
C SER A 83 11.64 -1.35 -3.35
N HIS A 84 11.50 -2.24 -4.33
CA HIS A 84 10.59 -2.12 -5.46
C HIS A 84 9.88 -3.45 -5.71
N ILE A 85 8.56 -3.40 -5.79
CA ILE A 85 7.74 -4.56 -6.15
C ILE A 85 6.67 -4.15 -7.15
N SER A 86 6.42 -5.01 -8.12
CA SER A 86 5.25 -4.94 -9.00
C SER A 86 4.42 -6.21 -8.84
N PHE A 87 3.10 -6.08 -8.84
CA PHE A 87 2.19 -7.20 -8.61
C PHE A 87 0.80 -6.91 -9.15
N TYR A 88 -0.02 -7.94 -9.26
CA TYR A 88 -1.42 -7.82 -9.64
C TYR A 88 -2.33 -8.15 -8.46
N THR A 89 -3.41 -7.40 -8.32
CA THR A 89 -4.49 -7.66 -7.36
C THR A 89 -5.79 -7.97 -8.07
N ILE A 90 -6.67 -8.70 -7.39
CA ILE A 90 -8.04 -8.92 -7.87
C ILE A 90 -8.88 -7.65 -7.62
N GLN A 91 -9.60 -7.20 -8.63
CA GLN A 91 -10.58 -6.11 -8.49
C GLN A 91 -11.86 -6.61 -7.82
N GLN A 92 -11.80 -6.76 -6.49
CA GLN A 92 -12.89 -7.29 -5.66
C GLN A 92 -14.20 -6.49 -5.79
N ASP A 93 -14.11 -5.19 -6.08
CA ASP A 93 -15.26 -4.31 -6.25
C ASP A 93 -16.13 -4.68 -7.45
N LEU A 94 -15.51 -5.18 -8.51
CA LEU A 94 -16.20 -5.69 -9.70
C LEU A 94 -16.83 -7.06 -9.45
N LEU A 95 -16.23 -7.86 -8.56
CA LEU A 95 -16.71 -9.20 -8.20
C LEU A 95 -17.88 -9.16 -7.22
N PHE A 96 -17.82 -8.34 -6.17
CA PHE A 96 -18.80 -8.35 -5.08
C PHE A 96 -19.76 -7.16 -5.10
N GLY A 97 -19.71 -6.32 -6.14
CA GLY A 97 -20.73 -5.30 -6.40
C GLY A 97 -20.66 -4.03 -5.54
N GLY A 98 -19.59 -3.84 -4.76
CA GLY A 98 -19.38 -2.66 -3.92
C GLY A 98 -18.04 -1.98 -4.22
N GLY A 99 -17.99 -0.64 -4.24
CA GLY A 99 -16.73 0.09 -4.41
C GLY A 99 -16.86 1.41 -5.17
N ASP A 100 -17.87 1.54 -6.03
CA ASP A 100 -18.12 2.79 -6.74
C ASP A 100 -19.30 3.54 -6.11
N LYS A 101 -19.00 4.66 -5.42
CA LYS A 101 -20.01 5.53 -4.81
C LYS A 101 -20.90 6.23 -5.84
N ASN A 102 -20.49 6.26 -7.11
CA ASN A 102 -21.12 7.01 -8.18
C ASN A 102 -21.92 6.14 -9.14
N VAL A 103 -21.93 4.82 -8.96
CA VAL A 103 -22.71 3.89 -9.79
C VAL A 103 -23.87 3.34 -8.97
N GLN A 104 -25.07 3.36 -9.53
CA GLN A 104 -26.22 2.66 -8.95
C GLN A 104 -25.94 1.14 -9.00
N SER A 105 -25.36 0.58 -7.93
CA SER A 105 -25.20 -0.86 -7.80
C SER A 105 -26.58 -1.52 -7.75
N LEU A 106 -26.81 -2.47 -8.66
CA LEU A 106 -28.04 -3.26 -8.69
C LEU A 106 -28.07 -4.16 -7.45
N MET A 107 -29.13 -4.00 -6.65
CA MET A 107 -29.37 -4.80 -5.45
C MET A 107 -30.52 -5.78 -5.69
N GLN A 108 -30.34 -7.03 -5.26
CA GLN A 108 -31.42 -8.02 -5.15
C GLN A 108 -31.59 -8.38 -3.68
N GLY A 109 -32.74 -8.03 -3.09
CA GLY A 109 -33.06 -8.39 -1.70
C GLY A 109 -31.95 -8.00 -0.70
N ASN A 110 -31.44 -6.77 -0.80
CA ASN A 110 -30.33 -6.22 0.00
C ASN A 110 -28.93 -6.79 -0.30
N THR A 111 -28.76 -7.62 -1.32
CA THR A 111 -27.45 -8.13 -1.75
C THR A 111 -26.96 -7.36 -2.97
N LEU A 112 -25.72 -6.88 -2.90
CA LEU A 112 -25.03 -6.28 -4.05
C LEU A 112 -24.70 -7.39 -5.05
N LEU A 113 -25.03 -7.16 -6.31
CA LEU A 113 -24.82 -8.15 -7.36
C LEU A 113 -23.45 -7.98 -8.03
N PRO A 114 -22.80 -9.07 -8.46
CA PRO A 114 -21.56 -9.00 -9.22
C PRO A 114 -21.75 -8.16 -10.47
N LYS A 115 -20.74 -7.36 -10.82
CA LYS A 115 -20.75 -6.58 -12.06
C LYS A 115 -20.24 -7.40 -13.24
N LEU A 116 -19.47 -8.45 -12.99
CA LEU A 116 -18.83 -9.29 -14.01
C LEU A 116 -19.26 -10.76 -13.92
N SER A 117 -19.43 -11.39 -15.07
CA SER A 117 -19.52 -12.84 -15.17
C SER A 117 -18.13 -13.46 -14.95
N ILE A 118 -18.02 -14.39 -14.01
CA ILE A 118 -16.75 -15.10 -13.71
C ILE A 118 -16.72 -16.54 -14.24
N GLU A 119 -17.89 -17.16 -14.40
CA GLU A 119 -18.02 -18.57 -14.80
C GLU A 119 -17.82 -18.73 -16.31
N ILE A 120 -16.91 -19.62 -16.69
CA ILE A 120 -16.60 -19.94 -18.08
C ILE A 120 -17.33 -21.23 -18.45
N LEU A 121 -18.23 -21.14 -19.43
CA LEU A 121 -18.96 -22.31 -19.94
C LEU A 121 -18.11 -23.10 -20.93
N HIS A 122 -17.49 -22.39 -21.87
CA HIS A 122 -16.66 -22.98 -22.92
C HIS A 122 -15.51 -22.04 -23.27
N SER A 123 -14.38 -22.60 -23.71
CA SER A 123 -13.25 -21.84 -24.24
C SER A 123 -12.78 -22.45 -25.55
N HIS A 124 -12.32 -21.60 -26.46
CA HIS A 124 -11.72 -22.04 -27.72
C HIS A 124 -10.67 -21.02 -28.17
N GLN A 125 -9.43 -21.47 -28.35
CA GLN A 125 -8.29 -20.63 -28.73
C GLN A 125 -8.13 -19.43 -27.79
N ASN A 126 -8.46 -18.22 -28.23
CA ASN A 126 -8.41 -16.99 -27.44
C ASN A 126 -9.80 -16.47 -27.06
N THR A 127 -10.85 -17.27 -27.22
CA THR A 127 -12.23 -16.87 -26.91
C THR A 127 -12.78 -17.62 -25.71
N LEU A 128 -13.53 -16.91 -24.88
CA LEU A 128 -14.24 -17.42 -23.70
C LEU A 128 -15.72 -17.16 -23.87
N ASN A 129 -16.54 -18.18 -23.65
CA ASN A 129 -17.98 -18.04 -23.55
C ASN A 129 -18.38 -18.13 -22.08
N LEU A 130 -18.93 -17.04 -21.54
CA LEU A 130 -19.26 -16.90 -20.13
C LEU A 130 -20.74 -17.19 -19.84
N ALA A 131 -21.01 -17.56 -18.60
CA ALA A 131 -22.38 -17.57 -18.09
C ALA A 131 -22.96 -16.14 -18.10
N GLN A 132 -24.25 -16.01 -18.40
CA GLN A 132 -24.92 -14.70 -18.47
C GLN A 132 -25.15 -14.10 -17.09
N LEU A 133 -24.91 -12.80 -16.95
CA LEU A 133 -25.45 -12.03 -15.83
C LEU A 133 -26.94 -11.79 -16.06
N THR A 134 -27.78 -12.54 -15.35
CA THR A 134 -29.24 -12.45 -15.45
C THR A 134 -29.84 -11.16 -14.86
N ASN A 135 -29.02 -10.28 -14.30
CA ASN A 135 -29.47 -9.26 -13.34
C ASN A 135 -29.49 -7.83 -13.90
N ASN A 136 -29.31 -7.64 -15.22
CA ASN A 136 -29.43 -6.32 -15.85
C ASN A 136 -30.74 -6.20 -16.67
N PRO A 137 -31.77 -5.49 -16.16
CA PRO A 137 -33.07 -5.38 -16.84
C PRO A 137 -33.05 -4.54 -18.12
N SER A 138 -31.94 -3.84 -18.41
CA SER A 138 -31.81 -2.96 -19.58
C SER A 138 -30.95 -3.54 -20.71
N ASN A 139 -30.21 -4.62 -20.45
CA ASN A 139 -29.29 -5.20 -21.42
C ASN A 139 -29.12 -6.71 -21.14
N HIS A 140 -30.01 -7.52 -21.71
CA HIS A 140 -30.11 -8.97 -21.45
C HIS A 140 -28.88 -9.80 -21.90
N ASN A 141 -27.83 -9.18 -22.46
CA ASN A 141 -26.67 -9.85 -23.05
C ASN A 141 -25.34 -9.14 -22.71
N SER A 142 -25.08 -8.83 -21.44
CA SER A 142 -23.79 -8.25 -21.04
C SER A 142 -23.09 -9.11 -19.99
N THR A 143 -21.83 -9.45 -20.24
CA THR A 143 -20.93 -10.09 -19.26
C THR A 143 -20.35 -9.09 -18.26
N GLY A 144 -20.61 -7.79 -18.45
CA GLY A 144 -20.07 -6.70 -17.65
C GLY A 144 -18.62 -6.31 -18.00
N TRP A 145 -17.90 -7.17 -18.72
CA TRP A 145 -16.53 -6.92 -19.14
C TRP A 145 -16.47 -5.86 -20.25
N SER A 146 -15.35 -5.14 -20.32
CA SER A 146 -15.10 -4.13 -21.34
C SER A 146 -13.74 -4.32 -22.00
N ASN A 147 -13.60 -3.77 -23.22
CA ASN A 147 -12.36 -3.83 -23.97
C ASN A 147 -11.24 -3.08 -23.23
N GLY A 148 -10.05 -3.66 -23.20
CA GLY A 148 -8.87 -3.13 -22.50
C GLY A 148 -8.75 -3.53 -21.04
N MET A 149 -9.76 -4.19 -20.45
CA MET A 149 -9.64 -4.74 -19.09
C MET A 149 -8.61 -5.86 -19.03
N SER A 150 -7.85 -5.91 -17.93
CA SER A 150 -6.94 -7.00 -17.63
C SER A 150 -7.65 -8.10 -16.85
N ALA A 151 -7.36 -9.34 -17.19
CA ALA A 151 -7.96 -10.51 -16.58
C ALA A 151 -6.92 -11.59 -16.26
N TYR A 152 -7.20 -12.37 -15.22
CA TYR A 152 -6.47 -13.57 -14.88
C TYR A 152 -7.39 -14.79 -15.07
N LEU A 153 -6.86 -15.84 -15.71
CA LEU A 153 -7.57 -17.10 -15.89
C LEU A 153 -7.11 -18.10 -14.83
N VAL A 154 -8.05 -18.53 -13.99
CA VAL A 154 -7.83 -19.66 -13.08
C VAL A 154 -8.03 -20.92 -13.90
N SER A 155 -6.99 -21.74 -14.06
CA SER A 155 -7.03 -22.95 -14.91
C SER A 155 -6.71 -24.23 -14.15
N LYS A 156 -7.11 -25.39 -14.71
CA LYS A 156 -6.70 -26.71 -14.22
C LYS A 156 -6.11 -27.55 -15.36
N PRO A 157 -4.82 -27.95 -15.29
CA PRO A 157 -3.85 -27.64 -14.23
C PRO A 157 -3.54 -26.14 -14.10
N GLN A 158 -3.05 -25.73 -12.93
CA GLN A 158 -2.62 -24.35 -12.70
C GLN A 158 -1.37 -24.09 -13.56
N GLY A 159 -1.45 -23.09 -14.43
CA GLY A 159 -0.31 -22.62 -15.22
C GLY A 159 0.41 -21.45 -14.55
N ASP A 160 1.50 -21.00 -15.17
CA ASP A 160 2.21 -19.79 -14.75
C ASP A 160 1.30 -18.56 -14.84
N PHE A 161 1.46 -17.62 -13.90
CA PHE A 161 0.69 -16.38 -13.92
C PHE A 161 0.93 -15.61 -15.22
N THR A 162 -0.15 -15.40 -15.97
CA THR A 162 -0.13 -14.63 -17.21
C THR A 162 -1.35 -13.71 -17.24
N PRO A 163 -1.15 -12.37 -17.30
CA PRO A 163 -2.26 -11.45 -17.49
C PRO A 163 -2.73 -11.48 -18.95
N PHE A 164 -4.05 -11.51 -19.13
CA PHE A 164 -4.74 -11.42 -20.40
C PHE A 164 -5.41 -10.05 -20.53
N ALA A 165 -5.46 -9.51 -21.75
CA ALA A 165 -6.21 -8.30 -22.05
C ALA A 165 -7.46 -8.65 -22.86
N ILE A 166 -8.61 -8.09 -22.49
CA ILE A 166 -9.86 -8.25 -23.25
C ILE A 166 -9.78 -7.36 -24.49
N THR A 167 -9.74 -7.96 -25.68
CA THR A 167 -9.65 -7.23 -26.96
C THR A 167 -11.02 -6.92 -27.55
N ALA A 168 -12.00 -7.80 -27.33
CA ALA A 168 -13.36 -7.61 -27.79
C ALA A 168 -14.37 -8.32 -26.88
N THR A 169 -15.54 -7.71 -26.73
CA THR A 169 -16.71 -8.31 -26.08
C THR A 169 -17.87 -8.39 -27.08
N THR A 170 -18.48 -9.56 -27.22
CA THR A 170 -19.60 -9.78 -28.14
C THR A 170 -20.64 -10.68 -27.47
N GLY A 171 -21.68 -10.07 -26.92
CA GLY A 171 -22.68 -10.78 -26.10
C GLY A 171 -22.00 -11.44 -24.89
N ASN A 172 -22.04 -12.77 -24.84
CA ASN A 172 -21.45 -13.57 -23.77
C ASN A 172 -19.99 -13.97 -24.03
N THR A 173 -19.46 -13.62 -25.20
CA THR A 173 -18.13 -14.03 -25.63
C THR A 173 -17.12 -12.93 -25.38
N LEU A 174 -16.02 -13.28 -24.73
CA LEU A 174 -14.83 -12.45 -24.61
C LEU A 174 -13.75 -12.96 -25.55
N THR A 175 -13.04 -12.05 -26.20
CA THR A 175 -11.83 -12.36 -26.96
C THR A 175 -10.62 -11.81 -26.21
N LEU A 176 -9.63 -12.66 -26.02
CA LEU A 176 -8.37 -12.35 -25.34
C LEU A 176 -7.28 -12.02 -26.36
N ASP A 177 -6.27 -11.28 -25.90
CA ASP A 177 -5.07 -10.93 -26.65
C ASP A 177 -4.17 -12.14 -26.95
N LYS A 178 -4.24 -13.18 -26.13
CA LYS A 178 -3.40 -14.39 -26.21
C LYS A 178 -4.25 -15.67 -26.23
N PRO A 179 -3.74 -16.76 -26.84
CA PRO A 179 -4.40 -18.05 -26.78
C PRO A 179 -4.37 -18.64 -25.37
N ILE A 180 -5.42 -19.37 -25.03
CA ILE A 180 -5.59 -20.08 -23.76
C ILE A 180 -4.81 -21.39 -23.84
N THR A 181 -3.94 -21.63 -22.85
CA THR A 181 -3.04 -22.79 -22.81
C THR A 181 -3.60 -23.97 -22.01
N HIS A 182 -4.42 -23.69 -20.98
CA HIS A 182 -5.03 -24.69 -20.11
C HIS A 182 -6.53 -24.45 -20.00
N THR A 183 -7.30 -25.50 -19.69
CA THR A 183 -8.75 -25.38 -19.51
C THR A 183 -9.05 -24.38 -18.38
N PRO A 184 -9.67 -23.23 -18.70
CA PRO A 184 -9.95 -22.20 -17.71
C PRO A 184 -11.25 -22.54 -16.96
N LEU A 185 -11.25 -22.34 -15.66
CA LEU A 185 -12.38 -22.55 -14.74
C LEU A 185 -13.12 -21.24 -14.49
N ALA A 186 -12.37 -20.18 -14.21
CA ALA A 186 -12.91 -18.87 -13.91
C ALA A 186 -12.03 -17.77 -14.51
N ILE A 187 -12.64 -16.62 -14.76
CA ILE A 187 -11.97 -15.39 -15.14
C ILE A 187 -12.12 -14.34 -14.04
N LEU A 188 -11.01 -13.78 -13.59
CA LEU A 188 -10.96 -12.78 -12.52
C LEU A 188 -10.46 -11.44 -13.06
N PRO A 189 -11.08 -10.30 -12.71
CA PRO A 189 -10.60 -8.99 -13.08
C PRO A 189 -9.36 -8.65 -12.26
N ILE A 190 -8.32 -8.15 -12.90
CA ILE A 190 -7.07 -7.82 -12.22
C ILE A 190 -6.61 -6.41 -12.53
N THR A 191 -5.87 -5.82 -11.60
CA THR A 191 -5.20 -4.54 -11.80
C THR A 191 -3.74 -4.65 -11.40
N HIS A 192 -2.89 -3.93 -12.12
CA HIS A 192 -1.45 -3.90 -11.87
C HIS A 192 -1.12 -2.80 -10.86
N HIS A 193 -0.23 -3.11 -9.93
CA HIS A 193 0.29 -2.18 -8.95
C HIS A 193 1.81 -2.18 -8.91
N THR A 194 2.38 -1.04 -8.51
CA THR A 194 3.81 -0.88 -8.29
C THR A 194 4.06 -0.10 -7.01
N LEU A 195 4.87 -0.67 -6.12
CA LEU A 195 5.38 0.03 -4.93
C LEU A 195 6.86 0.33 -5.15
N SER A 196 7.22 1.60 -5.00
CA SER A 196 8.60 2.03 -5.19
C SER A 196 8.92 3.26 -4.35
N VAL A 197 10.20 3.42 -4.02
CA VAL A 197 10.71 4.63 -3.36
C VAL A 197 11.53 5.45 -4.33
N TYR A 198 11.12 6.70 -4.51
CA TYR A 198 11.88 7.73 -5.22
C TYR A 198 11.53 9.10 -4.65
N ASP A 199 12.46 10.05 -4.76
CA ASP A 199 12.31 11.41 -4.24
C ASP A 199 11.98 11.49 -2.73
N ASN A 200 12.51 10.56 -1.94
CA ASN A 200 12.19 10.40 -0.50
C ASN A 200 10.69 10.21 -0.21
N ALA A 201 9.93 9.68 -1.16
CA ALA A 201 8.54 9.31 -0.95
C ALA A 201 8.33 7.85 -1.37
N LEU A 202 7.42 7.18 -0.66
CA LEU A 202 6.92 5.88 -1.03
C LEU A 202 5.69 6.08 -1.91
N TRP A 203 5.76 5.55 -3.12
CA TRP A 203 4.73 5.67 -4.13
C TRP A 203 4.03 4.33 -4.31
N LEU A 204 2.70 4.39 -4.32
CA LEU A 204 1.85 3.33 -4.84
C LEU A 204 1.34 3.80 -6.20
N ASP A 205 1.77 3.13 -7.25
CA ASP A 205 1.54 3.47 -8.64
C ASP A 205 2.05 4.89 -8.97
N SER A 206 1.16 5.88 -8.94
CA SER A 206 1.46 7.29 -9.17
C SER A 206 0.98 8.18 -8.02
N VAL A 207 0.65 7.59 -6.87
CA VAL A 207 0.16 8.31 -5.68
C VAL A 207 1.19 8.16 -4.55
N PRO A 208 1.70 9.27 -3.99
CA PRO A 208 2.56 9.20 -2.82
C PRO A 208 1.73 8.81 -1.60
N ILE A 209 2.12 7.73 -0.93
CA ILE A 209 1.43 7.21 0.26
C ILE A 209 2.17 7.51 1.56
N ALA A 210 3.48 7.78 1.49
CA ALA A 210 4.27 8.33 2.58
C ALA A 210 5.36 9.26 2.05
N TYR A 211 5.67 10.30 2.81
CA TYR A 211 6.76 11.24 2.51
C TYR A 211 7.90 11.05 3.51
N ASP A 212 9.03 11.72 3.25
CA ASP A 212 10.23 11.68 4.08
C ASP A 212 10.73 10.25 4.34
N VAL A 213 10.58 9.36 3.36
CA VAL A 213 11.01 7.96 3.46
C VAL A 213 12.53 7.89 3.37
N GLU A 214 13.13 7.27 4.39
CA GLU A 214 14.56 6.98 4.45
C GLU A 214 14.87 5.62 3.84
N SER A 215 14.07 4.60 4.16
CA SER A 215 14.17 3.28 3.55
C SER A 215 12.83 2.56 3.52
N PHE A 216 12.69 1.68 2.54
CA PHE A 216 11.57 0.77 2.38
C PHE A 216 12.08 -0.57 1.86
N GLU A 217 11.62 -1.65 2.47
CA GLU A 217 12.06 -2.99 2.12
C GLU A 217 10.91 -3.97 2.30
N ILE A 218 10.73 -4.84 1.31
CA ILE A 218 9.80 -5.97 1.35
C ILE A 218 10.62 -7.25 1.23
N THR A 219 10.51 -8.12 2.21
CA THR A 219 11.24 -9.37 2.32
C THR A 219 10.28 -10.55 2.20
N PRO A 220 10.42 -11.41 1.16
CA PRO A 220 9.66 -12.65 1.09
C PRO A 220 10.25 -13.69 2.05
N LEU A 221 9.42 -14.23 2.93
CA LEU A 221 9.76 -15.31 3.84
C LEU A 221 8.90 -16.54 3.47
N SER A 222 9.54 -17.55 2.88
CA SER A 222 8.86 -18.79 2.48
C SER A 222 8.79 -19.77 3.65
N PHE A 223 7.57 -20.17 4.00
CA PHE A 223 7.29 -21.17 5.03
C PHE A 223 6.57 -22.37 4.41
N SER A 224 6.48 -23.47 5.14
CA SER A 224 5.71 -24.65 4.71
C SER A 224 4.21 -24.39 4.57
N GLN A 225 3.71 -23.31 5.19
CA GLN A 225 2.30 -22.91 5.23
C GLN A 225 1.94 -21.88 4.15
N GLY A 226 2.92 -21.27 3.50
CA GLY A 226 2.70 -20.17 2.55
C GLY A 226 3.87 -19.18 2.51
N ILE A 227 3.62 -18.01 1.94
CA ILE A 227 4.61 -16.92 1.86
C ILE A 227 4.15 -15.79 2.78
N LEU A 228 5.02 -15.38 3.71
CA LEU A 228 4.85 -14.17 4.50
C LEU A 228 5.69 -13.07 3.86
N LEU A 229 5.06 -11.94 3.53
CA LEU A 229 5.80 -10.74 3.15
C LEU A 229 6.00 -9.88 4.39
N GLU A 230 7.25 -9.70 4.79
CA GLU A 230 7.63 -8.71 5.80
C GLU A 230 7.93 -7.37 5.12
N ILE A 231 7.33 -6.30 5.62
CA ILE A 231 7.40 -4.96 5.04
C ILE A 231 7.94 -4.04 6.12
N GLN A 232 9.07 -3.39 5.83
CA GLN A 232 9.70 -2.41 6.71
C GLN A 232 9.69 -1.03 6.03
N LEU A 233 9.23 -0.02 6.76
CA LEU A 233 9.21 1.38 6.33
C LEU A 233 9.88 2.25 7.39
N CYS A 234 10.92 2.97 7.01
CA CYS A 234 11.60 3.95 7.85
C CYS A 234 11.37 5.36 7.29
N VAL A 235 10.85 6.26 8.13
CA VAL A 235 10.65 7.68 7.81
C VAL A 235 11.61 8.56 8.60
N LYS A 236 12.09 9.64 7.98
CA LYS A 236 12.98 10.62 8.59
C LYS A 236 12.20 11.36 9.67
N THR A 237 12.83 11.51 10.82
CA THR A 237 12.33 12.40 11.89
C THR A 237 13.49 13.30 12.35
N PRO A 238 13.21 14.40 13.06
CA PRO A 238 14.23 15.41 13.38
C PRO A 238 15.47 14.87 14.12
N ASN A 239 15.34 13.76 14.86
CA ASN A 239 16.43 13.22 15.69
C ASN A 239 16.92 11.83 15.25
N LYS A 240 16.05 10.97 14.71
CA LYS A 240 16.40 9.60 14.28
C LYS A 240 15.33 9.04 13.33
N PRO A 241 15.67 8.21 12.33
CA PRO A 241 14.66 7.44 11.59
C PRO A 241 13.70 6.71 12.53
N PHE A 242 12.42 6.82 12.24
CA PHE A 242 11.39 6.01 12.85
C PHE A 242 10.99 4.91 11.90
N CYS A 243 11.28 3.66 12.28
CA CYS A 243 10.99 2.49 11.49
C CYS A 243 9.80 1.73 12.05
N GLN A 244 8.93 1.27 11.16
CA GLN A 244 7.85 0.35 11.46
C GLN A 244 7.93 -0.87 10.54
N THR A 245 7.53 -2.02 11.09
CA THR A 245 7.51 -3.29 10.38
C THR A 245 6.13 -3.92 10.50
N ARG A 246 5.64 -4.52 9.41
CA ARG A 246 4.43 -5.34 9.37
C ARG A 246 4.65 -6.59 8.52
N GLY A 247 3.83 -7.61 8.74
CA GLY A 247 3.87 -8.84 7.97
C GLY A 247 2.49 -9.18 7.45
N ILE A 248 2.40 -9.65 6.21
CA ILE A 248 1.16 -10.18 5.62
C ILE A 248 1.37 -11.58 5.07
N TRP A 249 0.51 -12.50 5.49
CA TRP A 249 0.45 -13.83 4.90
C TRP A 249 -0.28 -13.75 3.57
N LEU A 250 0.34 -14.32 2.55
CA LEU A 250 -0.30 -14.49 1.27
C LEU A 250 -0.67 -15.96 1.11
N ASP A 251 -1.97 -16.18 0.91
CA ASP A 251 -2.54 -17.48 0.62
C ASP A 251 -2.82 -17.61 -0.88
N SER A 252 -2.68 -18.82 -1.43
CA SER A 252 -3.01 -19.05 -2.83
C SER A 252 -4.52 -18.90 -3.03
N ILE A 253 -4.90 -18.03 -3.97
CA ILE A 253 -6.30 -17.79 -4.35
C ILE A 253 -7.03 -19.08 -4.76
N VAL A 254 -6.28 -20.11 -5.19
CA VAL A 254 -6.83 -21.41 -5.63
C VAL A 254 -7.51 -22.17 -4.49
N GLU A 255 -7.23 -21.89 -3.22
CA GLU A 255 -7.93 -22.55 -2.10
C GLU A 255 -9.32 -21.97 -1.82
N PHE A 256 -9.64 -20.77 -2.32
CA PHE A 256 -10.89 -20.06 -2.02
C PHE A 256 -12.01 -20.24 -3.06
N LEU A 257 -11.69 -20.76 -4.27
CA LEU A 257 -12.64 -20.98 -5.38
C LEU A 257 -12.91 -22.48 -5.60
#